data_AF-A0A925LR28-F1
#
_entry.id   AF-A0A925LR28-F1
#
_cell.length_a   1.000
_cell.length_b   1.000
_cell.length_c   1.000
_cell.angle_alpha   90.00
_cell.angle_beta   90.00
_cell.angle_gamma   90.00
#
_symmetry.space_group_name_H-M   'P 1'
#
loop_
_entity.id
_entity.type
_entity.pdbx_description
1 polymer ?
#
loop_
_entity_poly.entity_id
_entity_poly.type
_entity_poly.pdbx_seq_one_letter_code
_entity_poly.pdbx_strand_id
1 'polypeptide(L)' 'MTRTRYRIYETEYPYFITSTISSWIPVFTRQQTADIIFDSWRFLQKERELKLFAYVILENHLHM' A
#
# COMPACT_ATOMS: atom_id res chain seq x y z
N MET A 1 12.51 -5.12 -18.12
CA MET A 1 13.21 -4.94 -16.83
C MET A 1 12.41 -5.66 -15.75
N THR A 2 12.96 -6.71 -15.18
CA THR A 2 12.36 -7.40 -14.04
C THR A 2 12.34 -6.45 -12.85
N ARG A 3 11.17 -6.11 -12.31
CA ARG A 3 11.09 -5.32 -11.06
C ARG A 3 11.80 -6.12 -9.98
N THR A 4 12.83 -5.54 -9.37
CA THR A 4 13.43 -6.08 -8.15
C THR A 4 12.31 -6.27 -7.14
N ARG A 5 12.09 -7.49 -6.65
CA ARG A 5 11.16 -7.72 -5.55
C ARG A 5 11.73 -7.00 -4.34
N TYR A 6 10.91 -6.15 -3.72
CA TYR A 6 11.26 -5.50 -2.46
C TYR A 6 11.61 -6.59 -1.43
N ARG A 7 12.74 -6.42 -0.74
CA ARG A 7 13.20 -7.31 0.32
C ARG A 7 13.12 -6.54 1.63
N ILE A 8 12.42 -7.11 2.60
CA ILE A 8 12.42 -6.66 3.98
C ILE A 8 13.64 -7.29 4.65
N TYR A 9 14.49 -6.47 5.27
CA TYR A 9 15.73 -6.94 5.90
C TYR A 9 15.64 -6.82 7.42
N GLU A 10 15.35 -5.62 7.91
CA GLU A 10 15.30 -5.23 9.31
C GLU A 10 13.86 -4.98 9.74
N THR A 11 13.29 -5.93 10.48
CA THR A 11 11.89 -5.85 10.92
C THR A 11 11.66 -4.92 12.12
N GLU A 12 12.73 -4.35 12.68
CA GLU A 12 12.67 -3.48 13.86
C GLU A 12 12.24 -2.05 13.51
N TYR A 13 12.46 -1.63 12.25
CA TYR A 13 12.17 -0.27 11.80
C TYR A 13 10.98 -0.24 10.85
N PRO A 14 10.18 0.85 10.88
CA PRO A 14 9.13 1.05 9.88
C PRO A 14 9.74 1.27 8.50
N TYR A 15 9.03 0.80 7.48
CA TYR A 15 9.40 0.99 6.08
C TYR A 15 8.46 1.96 5.41
N PHE A 16 9.02 2.84 4.57
CA PHE A 16 8.25 3.69 3.67
C PHE A 16 8.08 3.00 2.32
N ILE A 17 6.84 2.86 1.87
CA ILE A 17 6.45 2.17 0.65
C ILE A 17 5.68 3.14 -0.25
N THR A 18 6.13 3.27 -1.50
CA THR A 18 5.38 3.93 -2.57
C THR A 18 4.85 2.90 -3.55
N SER A 19 3.54 2.89 -3.77
CA SER A 19 2.88 2.01 -4.75
C SER A 19 2.14 2.83 -5.80
N THR A 20 2.54 2.70 -7.06
CA THR A 20 1.93 3.41 -8.20
C THR A 20 1.13 2.43 -9.07
N ILE A 21 -0.07 2.85 -9.47
CA ILE A 21 -0.90 2.11 -10.41
C ILE A 21 -0.21 2.01 -11.76
N SER A 22 -0.32 0.84 -12.41
CA SER A 22 0.27 0.63 -13.73
C SER A 22 -0.26 1.67 -14.72
N SER A 23 0.65 2.22 -15.53
CA SER A 23 0.35 3.27 -16.51
C SER A 23 -0.27 4.54 -15.90
N TRP A 24 -0.11 4.78 -14.58
CA TRP A 24 -0.58 5.97 -13.89
C TRP A 24 -2.11 6.20 -13.96
N ILE A 25 -2.87 5.13 -14.19
CA ILE A 25 -4.33 5.21 -14.31
C ILE A 25 -4.92 5.68 -12.96
N PRO A 26 -5.82 6.67 -12.93
CA PRO A 26 -6.35 7.27 -11.70
C PRO A 26 -7.45 6.41 -11.07
N VAL A 27 -7.11 5.19 -10.65
CA VAL A 27 -8.03 4.18 -10.12
C VAL A 27 -8.67 4.61 -8.80
N PHE A 28 -7.97 5.36 -7.96
CA PHE A 28 -8.43 5.79 -6.63
C PHE A 28 -9.30 7.05 -6.64
N THR A 29 -9.72 7.52 -7.81
CA THR A 29 -10.73 8.60 -7.94
C THR A 29 -12.13 8.17 -7.50
N ARG A 30 -12.36 6.87 -7.34
CA ARG A 30 -13.62 6.29 -6.87
C ARG A 30 -13.42 5.79 -5.43
N GLN A 31 -14.32 6.16 -4.52
CA GLN A 31 -14.23 5.71 -3.13
C GLN A 31 -14.19 4.18 -3.01
N GLN A 32 -14.97 3.48 -3.84
CA GLN A 32 -15.07 2.02 -3.79
C GLN A 32 -13.74 1.31 -4.08
N THR A 33 -12.83 1.92 -4.85
CA THR A 33 -11.53 1.31 -5.13
C THR A 33 -10.55 1.55 -3.98
N ALA A 34 -10.62 2.69 -3.29
CA ALA A 34 -9.87 2.92 -2.05
C ALA A 34 -10.37 2.01 -0.92
N ASP A 35 -11.68 1.74 -0.85
CA ASP A 35 -12.27 0.84 0.16
C ASP A 35 -11.69 -0.57 0.10
N ILE A 36 -11.38 -1.09 -1.10
CA ILE A 36 -10.70 -2.39 -1.28
C ILE A 36 -9.33 -2.42 -0.58
N ILE A 37 -8.57 -1.31 -0.65
CA ILE A 37 -7.28 -1.19 0.04
C ILE A 37 -7.50 -1.21 1.55
N PHE A 38 -8.48 -0.46 2.04
CA PHE A 38 -8.79 -0.42 3.47
C PHE A 38 -9.25 -1.78 4.01
N ASP A 39 -10.09 -2.51 3.27
CA ASP A 39 -10.48 -3.88 3.63
C ASP A 39 -9.28 -4.82 3.69
N SER A 40 -8.37 -4.70 2.72
CA SER A 40 -7.13 -5.50 2.69
C SER A 40 -6.23 -5.20 3.89
N TRP A 41 -6.06 -3.93 4.25
CA TRP A 41 -5.27 -3.55 5.43
C TRP A 41 -5.92 -4.01 6.73
N ARG A 42 -7.25 -3.87 6.88
CA ARG A 42 -7.98 -4.39 8.05
C ARG A 42 -7.78 -5.89 8.21
N PHE A 43 -7.87 -6.64 7.12
CA PHE A 43 -7.58 -8.07 7.13
C PHE A 43 -6.13 -8.36 7.56
N LEU A 44 -5.15 -7.65 6.99
CA LEU A 44 -3.72 -7.85 7.33
C LEU A 44 -3.39 -7.42 8.76
N GLN A 45 -4.02 -6.37 9.29
CA GLN A 45 -3.89 -5.96 10.69
C GLN A 45 -4.37 -7.05 11.63
N LYS A 46 -5.50 -7.69 11.30
CA LYS A 46 -6.10 -8.75 12.11
C LYS A 46 -5.33 -10.06 12.03
N GLU A 47 -4.90 -10.47 10.83
CA GLU A 47 -4.39 -11.82 10.58
C GLU A 47 -2.85 -11.90 10.45
N ARG A 48 -2.18 -10.76 10.21
CA ARG A 48 -0.73 -10.70 9.88
C ARG A 48 0.02 -9.57 10.58
N GLU A 49 -0.54 -9.01 11.65
CA GLU A 49 0.11 -8.00 12.52
C GLU A 49 0.66 -6.77 11.77
N LEU A 50 0.04 -6.39 10.65
CA LEU A 50 0.44 -5.19 9.92
C LEU A 50 0.27 -3.95 10.82
N LYS A 51 1.35 -3.20 11.03
CA LYS A 51 1.31 -1.90 11.74
C LYS A 51 1.49 -0.78 10.72
N LEU A 52 0.46 0.05 10.55
CA LEU A 52 0.50 1.25 9.71
C LEU A 52 0.73 2.47 10.61
N PHE A 53 1.79 3.23 10.32
CA PHE A 53 2.12 4.44 11.07
C PHE A 53 1.53 5.70 10.42
N ALA A 54 1.52 5.75 9.08
CA ALA A 54 0.90 6.80 8.30
C ALA A 54 0.53 6.24 6.93
N TYR A 55 -0.41 6.88 6.22
CA TYR A 55 -0.65 6.60 4.82
C TYR A 55 -1.29 7.81 4.12
N VAL A 56 -1.18 7.86 2.81
CA VAL A 56 -1.99 8.72 1.94
C VAL A 56 -2.33 7.95 0.67
N ILE A 57 -3.58 8.10 0.20
CA ILE A 57 -4.03 7.58 -1.09
C ILE A 57 -4.32 8.77 -1.99
N LEU A 58 -3.60 8.86 -3.10
CA LEU A 58 -3.81 9.82 -4.18
C LEU A 58 -4.49 9.11 -5.35
N GLU A 59 -4.84 9.82 -6.43
CA GLU A 59 -5.65 9.29 -7.52
C GLU A 59 -5.04 8.04 -8.21
N ASN A 60 -3.70 7.95 -8.29
CA ASN A 60 -3.00 6.90 -9.04
C ASN A 60 -1.82 6.27 -8.26
N HIS A 61 -1.61 6.64 -7.01
CA HIS A 61 -0.59 6.06 -6.15
C HIS A 61 -0.93 6.21 -4.67
N LEU A 62 -0.23 5.46 -3.83
CA LEU A 62 -0.33 5.56 -2.39
C LEU A 62 1.05 5.50 -1.75
N HIS A 63 1.13 6.07 -0.56
CA HIS A 63 2.27 5.96 0.34
C HIS A 63 1.83 5.36 1.67
N MET A 64 2.65 4.50 2.26
CA MET A 64 2.45 3.92 3.60
C MET A 64 3.78 3.65 4.30
#